data_AF-A0A4Q0MB42-F1
#
_entry.id   AF-A0A4Q0MB42-F1
#
_cell.length_a   1.000
_cell.length_b   1.000
_cell.length_c   1.000
_cell.angle_alpha   90.00
_cell.angle_beta   90.00
_cell.angle_gamma   90.00
#
_symmetry.space_group_name_H-M   'P 1'
#
loop_
_entity.id
_entity.type
_entity.pdbx_description
1 polymer ?
#
loop_
_entity_poly.entity_id
_entity_poly.type
_entity_poly.pdbx_seq_one_letter_code
_entity_poly.pdbx_strand_id
1 'polypeptide(L)'
;MSVLYLYAERGRGAMGVKAVIIFSLALPLYSIADRASKDYGQSLYAEIELRKDGGVALTCRPGFADSRQFYLVVKSLELAEKLKANAQSHKGSLYISDLQIVKSFRFRQFLRLKIKAANGVKIAEGPVWKVADISGDLSFLRP
;
A
#
# COMPACT_ATOMS: atom_id res chain seq x y z
N MET A 1 -12.88 27.43 1.09
CA MET A 1 -11.96 28.27 1.89
C MET A 1 -10.64 27.54 2.04
N SER A 2 -9.60 28.03 1.38
CA SER A 2 -8.26 27.45 1.37
C SER A 2 -7.51 27.77 2.66
N VAL A 3 -6.65 26.85 3.10
CA VAL A 3 -5.83 26.95 4.34
C VAL A 3 -5.02 28.25 4.42
N LEU A 4 -4.68 28.84 3.27
CA LEU A 4 -4.06 30.17 3.14
C LEU A 4 -4.89 31.30 3.77
N TYR A 5 -6.23 31.23 3.69
CA TYR A 5 -7.12 32.29 4.16
C TYR A 5 -7.14 32.38 5.69
N LEU A 6 -7.11 31.24 6.39
CA LEU A 6 -7.09 31.19 7.86
C LEU A 6 -5.78 31.67 8.49
N TYR A 7 -4.69 31.73 7.71
CA TYR A 7 -3.38 32.16 8.21
C TYR A 7 -3.08 33.63 7.93
N ALA A 8 -3.71 34.23 6.90
CA ALA A 8 -3.57 35.65 6.57
C ALA A 8 -4.19 36.56 7.64
N GLU A 9 -5.30 36.15 8.27
CA GLU A 9 -5.98 36.96 9.30
C GLU A 9 -5.27 37.01 10.66
N ARG A 10 -4.25 36.16 10.90
CA ARG A 10 -3.66 35.97 12.24
C ARG A 10 -2.33 36.67 12.50
N GLY A 11 -1.94 37.64 11.67
CA GLY A 11 -0.86 38.60 11.99
C GLY A 11 0.52 38.01 12.30
N ARG A 12 0.81 36.77 11.88
CA ARG A 12 2.13 36.16 12.03
C ARG A 12 2.89 36.30 10.70
N GLY A 13 3.88 37.18 10.72
CA GLY A 13 4.65 37.68 9.57
C GLY A 13 5.27 36.60 8.67
N ALA A 14 5.90 37.07 7.59
CA ALA A 14 6.44 36.33 6.44
C ALA A 14 7.07 34.94 6.71
N MET A 15 7.54 34.68 7.92
CA MET A 15 8.02 33.38 8.39
C MET A 15 6.94 32.27 8.39
N GLY A 16 5.70 32.59 8.74
CA GLY A 16 4.59 31.63 8.73
C GLY A 16 4.17 31.21 7.32
N VAL A 17 4.16 32.18 6.39
CA VAL A 17 3.86 31.91 4.97
C VAL A 17 4.96 31.06 4.33
N LYS A 18 6.24 31.34 4.63
CA LYS A 18 7.36 30.50 4.16
C LYS A 18 7.27 29.06 4.69
N ALA A 19 6.91 28.87 5.96
CA ALA A 19 6.74 27.52 6.52
C ALA A 19 5.61 26.74 5.83
N VAL A 20 4.47 27.39 5.55
CA VAL A 20 3.34 26.77 4.85
C VAL A 20 3.72 26.40 3.41
N ILE A 21 4.45 27.27 2.69
CA ILE A 21 4.93 26.98 1.33
C ILE A 21 5.90 25.80 1.32
N ILE A 22 6.87 25.78 2.24
CA ILE A 22 7.83 24.68 2.38
C ILE A 22 7.09 23.37 2.66
N PHE A 23 6.14 23.37 3.59
CA PHE A 23 5.37 22.16 3.93
C PHE A 23 4.48 21.70 2.77
N SER A 24 3.87 22.63 2.04
CA SER A 24 3.01 22.36 0.89
C SER A 24 3.79 21.82 -0.32
N LEU A 25 5.08 22.16 -0.44
CA LEU A 25 5.98 21.62 -1.48
C LEU A 25 6.64 20.31 -1.03
N ALA A 26 6.93 20.16 0.26
CA ALA A 26 7.57 18.96 0.80
C ALA A 26 6.68 17.71 0.73
N LEU A 27 5.37 17.85 0.97
CA LEU A 27 4.41 16.73 0.89
C LEU A 27 4.31 16.10 -0.51
N PRO A 28 4.10 16.86 -1.60
CA PRO A 28 4.08 16.30 -2.94
C PRO A 28 5.47 15.82 -3.38
N LEU A 29 6.57 16.50 -3.00
CA LEU A 29 7.93 16.02 -3.30
C LEU A 29 8.23 14.68 -2.62
N TYR A 30 7.84 14.51 -1.35
CA TYR A 30 7.95 13.23 -0.65
C TYR A 30 7.09 12.15 -1.31
N SER A 31 5.87 12.50 -1.72
CA SER A 31 4.98 11.58 -2.44
C SER A 31 5.55 11.17 -3.80
N ILE A 32 6.23 12.07 -4.51
CA ILE A 32 6.91 11.77 -5.78
C ILE A 32 8.18 10.94 -5.54
N ALA A 33 8.95 11.26 -4.50
CA ALA A 33 10.16 10.51 -4.14
C ALA A 33 9.83 9.08 -3.69
N ASP A 34 8.79 8.89 -2.87
CA ASP A 34 8.27 7.58 -2.50
C ASP A 34 7.77 6.81 -3.72
N ARG A 35 7.19 7.52 -4.71
CA ARG A 35 6.81 6.93 -6.01
C ARG A 35 7.97 6.54 -6.91
N ALA A 36 9.09 7.24 -6.83
CA ALA A 36 10.28 6.95 -7.63
C ALA A 36 11.18 5.88 -6.98
N SER A 37 11.17 5.76 -5.65
CA SER A 37 12.03 4.80 -4.94
C SER A 37 11.41 3.41 -4.82
N LYS A 38 10.08 3.28 -4.88
CA LYS A 38 9.40 1.98 -4.82
C LYS A 38 9.03 1.56 -6.22
N ASP A 39 9.65 0.49 -6.69
CA ASP A 39 9.16 -0.25 -7.83
C ASP A 39 7.80 -0.87 -7.44
N TYR A 40 6.72 -0.09 -7.62
CA TYR A 40 5.34 -0.54 -7.43
C TYR A 40 4.97 -1.70 -8.35
N GLY A 41 5.85 -2.02 -9.31
CA GLY A 41 5.81 -3.26 -10.04
C GLY A 41 5.97 -4.48 -9.14
N GLN A 42 6.68 -4.38 -8.02
CA GLN A 42 7.08 -5.52 -7.19
C GLN A 42 6.72 -5.38 -5.70
N SER A 43 6.56 -4.16 -5.18
CA SER A 43 6.26 -3.91 -3.76
C SER A 43 4.96 -3.14 -3.59
N LEU A 44 4.13 -3.56 -2.62
CA LEU A 44 2.84 -2.97 -2.30
C LEU A 44 2.72 -2.69 -0.81
N TYR A 45 1.90 -1.69 -0.47
CA TYR A 45 1.34 -1.54 0.86
C TYR A 45 0.14 -2.48 1.03
N ALA A 46 0.06 -3.22 2.13
CA ALA A 46 -1.07 -4.09 2.40
C ALA A 46 -1.61 -3.88 3.82
N GLU A 47 -2.91 -3.60 3.94
CA GLU A 47 -3.62 -3.60 5.20
C GLU A 47 -4.23 -4.99 5.45
N ILE A 48 -4.14 -5.48 6.69
CA ILE A 48 -4.59 -6.82 7.08
C ILE A 48 -5.84 -6.72 7.94
N GLU A 49 -6.91 -7.34 7.46
CA GLU A 49 -8.12 -7.57 8.23
C GLU A 49 -8.25 -9.05 8.61
N LEU A 50 -8.40 -9.30 9.91
CA LEU A 50 -8.61 -10.66 10.43
C LEU A 50 -10.06 -11.08 10.17
N ARG A 51 -10.23 -12.22 9.49
CA ARG A 51 -11.54 -12.80 9.23
C ARG A 51 -11.90 -13.78 10.36
N LYS A 52 -13.22 -13.96 10.57
CA LYS A 52 -13.76 -14.85 11.62
C LYS A 52 -13.40 -16.33 11.41
N ASP A 53 -13.05 -16.72 10.18
CA ASP A 53 -12.64 -18.07 9.79
C ASP A 53 -11.14 -18.34 10.01
N GLY A 54 -10.40 -17.42 10.64
CA GLY A 54 -8.95 -17.53 10.86
C GLY A 54 -8.11 -17.17 9.63
N GLY A 55 -8.74 -16.87 8.49
CA GLY A 55 -8.07 -16.29 7.33
C GLY A 55 -7.79 -14.79 7.50
N VAL A 56 -7.08 -14.21 6.54
CA VAL A 56 -6.89 -12.75 6.45
C VAL A 56 -7.37 -12.21 5.12
N ALA A 57 -8.00 -11.05 5.14
CA ALA A 57 -8.22 -10.24 3.96
C ALA A 57 -7.09 -9.20 3.87
N LEU A 58 -6.50 -9.06 2.69
CA LEU A 58 -5.48 -8.07 2.42
C LEU A 58 -6.05 -7.01 1.48
N THR A 59 -5.96 -5.75 1.88
CA THR A 59 -6.23 -4.59 1.03
C THR A 59 -4.91 -4.04 0.53
N CYS A 60 -4.60 -4.28 -0.74
CA CYS A 60 -3.32 -3.95 -1.34
C CYS A 60 -3.39 -2.67 -2.17
N ARG A 61 -2.40 -1.79 -1.98
CA ARG A 61 -2.24 -0.49 -2.65
C ARG A 61 -0.81 -0.32 -3.17
N PRO A 62 -0.58 0.44 -4.26
CA PRO A 62 0.78 0.83 -4.66
C PRO A 62 1.52 1.51 -3.50
N GLY A 63 0.88 2.47 -2.86
CA GLY A 63 1.40 3.17 -1.69
C GLY A 63 0.28 3.62 -0.77
N PHE A 64 0.65 4.13 0.41
CA PHE A 64 -0.32 4.50 1.45
C PHE A 64 -1.35 5.55 0.99
N ALA A 65 -0.91 6.52 0.19
CA ALA A 65 -1.75 7.63 -0.31
C ALA A 65 -2.34 7.38 -1.71
N ASP A 66 -2.25 6.17 -2.25
CA ASP A 66 -2.85 5.84 -3.56
C ASP A 66 -4.30 5.39 -3.38
N SER A 67 -5.20 5.89 -4.22
CA SER A 67 -6.63 5.54 -4.17
C SER A 67 -6.93 4.20 -4.83
N ARG A 68 -6.02 3.68 -5.67
CA ARG A 68 -6.19 2.40 -6.35
C ARG A 68 -5.87 1.29 -5.37
N GLN A 69 -6.79 0.33 -5.26
CA GLN A 69 -6.64 -0.79 -4.35
C GLN A 69 -7.31 -2.04 -4.90
N PHE A 70 -6.76 -3.18 -4.52
CA PHE A 70 -7.40 -4.47 -4.73
C PHE A 70 -7.39 -5.29 -3.45
N TYR A 71 -8.28 -6.26 -3.41
CA TYR A 71 -8.56 -7.09 -2.27
C TYR A 71 -8.26 -8.53 -2.62
N LEU A 72 -7.60 -9.22 -1.70
CA LEU A 72 -7.32 -10.64 -1.81
C LEU A 72 -7.55 -11.34 -0.48
N VAL A 73 -8.17 -12.51 -0.55
CA VAL A 73 -8.45 -13.33 0.62
C VAL A 73 -7.40 -14.43 0.72
N VAL A 74 -6.72 -14.47 1.86
CA VAL A 74 -5.79 -15.52 2.24
C VAL A 74 -6.55 -16.55 3.06
N LYS A 75 -6.80 -17.70 2.44
CA LYS A 75 -7.47 -18.85 3.09
C LYS A 75 -6.50 -19.78 3.81
N SER A 76 -5.20 -19.70 3.52
CA SER A 76 -4.18 -20.50 4.21
C SER A 76 -3.91 -19.90 5.58
N LEU A 77 -4.18 -20.67 6.63
CA LEU A 77 -3.99 -20.26 8.01
C LEU A 77 -2.50 -20.06 8.34
N GLU A 78 -1.63 -20.93 7.84
CA GLU A 78 -0.17 -20.79 7.97
C GLU A 78 0.34 -19.48 7.33
N LEU A 79 -0.19 -19.14 6.15
CA LEU A 79 0.18 -17.88 5.51
C LEU A 79 -0.38 -16.67 6.25
N ALA A 80 -1.64 -16.76 6.73
CA ALA A 80 -2.26 -15.71 7.52
C ALA A 80 -1.43 -15.39 8.77
N GLU A 81 -0.95 -16.42 9.46
CA GLU A 81 -0.05 -16.28 10.62
C GLU A 81 1.29 -15.66 10.25
N LYS A 82 1.92 -16.12 9.16
CA LYS A 82 3.18 -15.52 8.66
C LYS A 82 3.02 -14.05 8.29
N LEU A 83 1.92 -13.69 7.62
CA LEU A 83 1.64 -12.29 7.26
C LEU A 83 1.39 -11.44 8.51
N LYS A 84 0.62 -11.96 9.48
CA LYS A 84 0.36 -11.29 10.75
C LYS A 84 1.63 -11.09 11.58
N ALA A 85 2.49 -12.10 11.67
CA ALA A 85 3.74 -12.03 12.43
C ALA A 85 4.72 -10.99 11.86
N ASN A 86 4.66 -10.73 10.56
CA ASN A 86 5.49 -9.75 9.88
C ASN A 86 4.78 -8.41 9.65
N ALA A 87 3.56 -8.25 10.15
CA ALA A 87 2.81 -7.01 10.07
C ALA A 87 3.22 -6.04 11.18
N GLN A 88 3.16 -4.76 10.88
CA GLN A 88 3.28 -3.68 11.84
C GLN A 88 1.90 -3.33 12.38
N SER A 89 1.81 -2.98 13.65
CA SER A 89 0.58 -2.49 14.27
C SER A 89 0.66 -0.98 14.43
N HIS A 90 -0.31 -0.26 13.89
CA HIS A 90 -0.46 1.18 14.09
C HIS A 90 -1.93 1.50 14.33
N LYS A 91 -2.21 2.16 15.48
CA LYS A 91 -3.56 2.57 15.88
C LYS A 91 -4.60 1.44 15.87
N GLY A 92 -4.19 0.20 16.17
CA GLY A 92 -5.07 -0.97 16.21
C GLY A 92 -5.28 -1.65 14.85
N SER A 93 -4.72 -1.11 13.76
CA SER A 93 -4.72 -1.74 12.44
C SER A 93 -3.38 -2.41 12.15
N LEU A 94 -3.42 -3.54 11.44
CA LEU A 94 -2.25 -4.30 11.01
C LEU A 94 -1.92 -3.99 9.55
N TYR A 95 -0.66 -3.73 9.23
CA TYR A 95 -0.24 -3.45 7.87
C TYR A 95 1.17 -3.96 7.56
N ILE A 96 1.42 -4.23 6.29
CA ILE A 96 2.71 -4.58 5.71
C ILE A 96 3.09 -3.43 4.77
N SER A 97 4.17 -2.74 5.11
CA SER A 97 4.67 -1.60 4.32
C SER A 97 5.39 -2.01 3.04
N ASP A 98 5.97 -3.21 3.01
CA ASP A 98 6.66 -3.80 1.86
C ASP A 98 6.16 -5.23 1.62
N LEU A 99 5.03 -5.37 0.95
CA LEU A 99 4.52 -6.64 0.48
C LEU A 99 5.07 -6.91 -0.92
N GLN A 100 6.07 -7.78 -1.01
CA GLN A 100 6.67 -8.13 -2.29
C GLN A 100 5.83 -9.17 -3.02
N ILE A 101 5.51 -8.89 -4.27
CA ILE A 101 4.66 -9.73 -5.11
C ILE A 101 5.39 -10.15 -6.40
N VAL A 102 5.01 -11.33 -6.89
CA VAL A 102 5.36 -11.81 -8.22
C VAL A 102 4.08 -11.82 -9.05
N LYS A 103 4.16 -11.18 -10.21
CA LYS A 103 3.04 -11.05 -11.15
C LYS A 103 3.30 -11.92 -12.37
N SER A 104 2.24 -12.50 -12.93
CA SER A 104 2.32 -13.20 -14.21
C SER A 104 1.35 -12.57 -15.20
N PHE A 105 1.80 -12.39 -16.44
CA PHE A 105 1.03 -11.83 -17.53
C PHE A 105 1.01 -12.78 -18.73
N ARG A 106 -0.07 -12.73 -19.51
CA ARG A 106 -0.10 -13.24 -20.87
C ARG A 106 -0.31 -12.05 -21.80
N PHE A 107 0.71 -11.75 -22.60
CA PHE A 107 0.81 -10.48 -23.32
C PHE A 107 0.67 -9.29 -22.34
N ARG A 108 -0.42 -8.52 -22.44
CA ARG A 108 -0.74 -7.39 -21.55
C ARG A 108 -1.79 -7.71 -20.50
N GLN A 109 -2.32 -8.94 -20.47
CA GLN A 109 -3.36 -9.34 -19.54
C GLN A 109 -2.74 -9.92 -18.28
N PHE A 110 -3.09 -9.34 -17.13
CA PHE A 110 -2.75 -9.88 -15.83
C PHE A 110 -3.38 -11.27 -15.66
N LEU A 111 -2.63 -12.23 -15.13
CA LEU A 111 -3.10 -13.60 -14.93
C LEU A 111 -3.10 -13.99 -13.47
N ARG A 112 -1.96 -13.81 -12.79
CA ARG A 112 -1.73 -14.38 -11.46
C ARG A 112 -0.85 -13.47 -10.60
N LEU A 113 -1.06 -13.60 -9.30
CA LEU A 113 -0.28 -12.96 -8.25
C LEU A 113 0.19 -14.01 -7.24
N LYS A 114 1.44 -13.89 -6.79
CA LYS A 114 1.99 -14.64 -5.66
C LYS A 114 2.69 -13.68 -4.72
N ILE A 115 2.51 -13.84 -3.41
CA ILE A 115 3.27 -13.11 -2.40
C ILE A 115 4.63 -13.79 -2.24
N LYS A 116 5.72 -13.02 -2.34
CA LYS A 116 7.10 -13.48 -2.24
C LYS A 116 7.71 -13.18 -0.87
N ALA A 117 7.43 -12.00 -0.33
CA ALA A 117 7.96 -11.56 0.95
C ALA A 117 7.03 -10.53 1.59
N ALA A 118 7.14 -10.38 2.91
CA ALA A 118 6.49 -9.33 3.68
C ALA A 118 7.54 -8.67 4.59
N ASN A 119 7.72 -7.35 4.46
CA ASN A 119 8.69 -6.56 5.22
C ASN A 119 10.10 -7.19 5.26
N GLY A 120 10.58 -7.66 4.10
CA GLY A 120 11.90 -8.30 3.95
C GLY A 120 11.96 -9.79 4.31
N VAL A 121 10.93 -10.36 4.93
CA VAL A 121 10.89 -11.80 5.26
C VAL A 121 10.28 -12.59 4.12
N LYS A 122 11.04 -13.55 3.59
CA LYS A 122 10.60 -14.42 2.49
C LYS A 122 9.47 -15.34 2.94
N ILE A 123 8.44 -15.44 2.10
CA ILE A 123 7.35 -16.40 2.24
C ILE A 123 7.62 -17.52 1.24
N ALA A 124 8.26 -18.58 1.74
CA ALA A 124 8.51 -19.79 0.96
C ALA A 124 7.16 -20.45 0.65
N GLU A 125 6.72 -20.33 -0.61
CA GLU A 125 5.51 -20.94 -1.18
C GLU A 125 4.15 -20.45 -0.64
N GLY A 126 3.83 -19.19 -0.92
CA GLY A 126 2.45 -18.70 -0.83
C GLY A 126 1.53 -19.26 -1.93
N PRO A 127 0.19 -19.26 -1.70
CA PRO A 127 -0.80 -19.59 -2.71
C PRO A 127 -0.75 -18.58 -3.86
N VAL A 128 -1.28 -19.01 -5.00
CA VAL A 128 -1.31 -18.21 -6.22
C VAL A 128 -2.75 -17.77 -6.47
N TRP A 129 -2.98 -16.47 -6.46
CA TRP A 129 -4.29 -15.88 -6.77
C TRP A 129 -4.39 -15.64 -8.28
N LYS A 130 -5.49 -16.10 -8.88
CA LYS A 130 -5.84 -15.74 -10.26
C LYS A 130 -6.63 -14.44 -10.24
N VAL A 131 -6.77 -13.79 -11.39
CA VAL A 131 -7.57 -12.56 -11.52
C VAL A 131 -8.99 -12.72 -10.95
N ALA A 132 -9.61 -13.87 -11.17
CA ALA A 132 -10.96 -14.17 -10.65
C ALA A 132 -11.05 -14.19 -9.12
N ASP A 133 -9.93 -14.42 -8.43
CA ASP A 133 -9.85 -14.46 -6.97
C ASP A 133 -9.56 -13.08 -6.36
N ILE A 134 -9.37 -12.05 -7.20
CA ILE A 134 -8.96 -10.71 -6.81
C ILE A 134 -10.06 -9.73 -7.21
N SER A 135 -10.47 -8.89 -6.26
CA SER A 135 -11.48 -7.86 -6.48
C SER A 135 -10.87 -6.47 -6.40
N GLY A 136 -11.30 -5.52 -7.23
CA GLY A 136 -10.84 -4.12 -7.19
C GLY A 136 -10.02 -3.71 -8.41
N ASP A 137 -9.27 -2.62 -8.28
CA ASP A 137 -8.50 -2.03 -9.38
C ASP A 137 -7.11 -2.67 -9.50
N LEU A 138 -6.86 -3.31 -10.64
CA LEU A 138 -5.57 -3.94 -10.99
C LEU A 138 -4.80 -3.15 -12.05
N SER A 139 -5.30 -1.97 -12.45
CA SER A 139 -4.73 -1.16 -13.54
C SER A 139 -3.30 -0.71 -13.28
N PHE A 140 -2.90 -0.63 -12.01
CA PHE A 140 -1.54 -0.26 -11.61
C PHE A 140 -0.56 -1.43 -11.60
N LEU A 141 -1.06 -2.67 -11.66
CA LEU A 141 -0.21 -3.85 -11.71
C LEU A 141 0.43 -4.07 -13.09
N ARG A 142 0.13 -3.23 -14.09
CA ARG A 142 0.61 -3.31 -15.50
C ARG A 142 2.10 -3.69 -15.59
N PRO A 143 2.48 -4.46 -16.62
CA PRO A 143 3.87 -4.83 -16.88
C PRO A 143 4.73 -3.60 -17.15
#